data_AF-A0A5M5CAM4-F1
#
_entry.id   AF-A0A5M5CAM4-F1
#
_cell.length_a   1.000
_cell.length_b   1.000
_cell.length_c   1.000
_cell.angle_alpha   90.00
_cell.angle_beta   90.00
_cell.angle_gamma   90.00
#
_symmetry.space_group_name_H-M   'P 1'
#
loop_
_entity.id
_entity.type
_entity.pdbx_description
1 polymer ?
#
loop_
_entity_poly.entity_id
_entity_poly.type
_entity_poly.pdbx_seq_one_letter_code
_entity_poly.pdbx_strand_id
1 'polypeptide(L)'
;EKTLRLVIIGLGLEIVAISLLNTDISIGISSVLLGLGLGFILPEFLVMFVKLSHHCQRGTANTTHLLATEIGISLGIATACYMELDTDKMLHTGQIVASIALLFFALITYPYYIKKKVR
;
A
#
# COMPACT_ATOMS: atom_id res chain seq x y z
N GLU A 1 -8.30 14.60 -5.20
CA GLU A 1 -7.26 14.69 -6.27
C GLU A 1 -5.84 14.46 -5.77
N LYS A 2 -5.28 15.27 -4.85
CA LYS A 2 -3.90 15.08 -4.34
C LYS A 2 -3.66 13.67 -3.76
N THR A 3 -4.51 13.25 -2.82
CA THR A 3 -4.43 11.91 -2.18
C THR A 3 -4.54 10.77 -3.19
N LEU A 4 -5.46 10.87 -4.16
CA LEU A 4 -5.57 9.88 -5.25
C LEU A 4 -4.26 9.75 -6.03
N ARG A 5 -3.71 10.89 -6.47
CA ARG A 5 -2.48 10.92 -7.26
C ARG A 5 -1.31 10.32 -6.48
N LEU A 6 -1.15 10.70 -5.22
CA LEU A 6 -0.02 10.21 -4.40
C LEU A 6 -0.12 8.71 -4.11
N VAL A 7 -1.31 8.18 -3.82
CA VAL A 7 -1.47 6.73 -3.59
C VAL A 7 -1.29 5.94 -4.89
N ILE A 8 -1.81 6.42 -6.03
CA ILE A 8 -1.56 5.78 -7.33
C ILE A 8 -0.07 5.79 -7.69
N ILE A 9 0.60 6.93 -7.49
CA ILE A 9 2.05 7.04 -7.72
C ILE A 9 2.80 6.09 -6.78
N GLY A 10 2.46 6.05 -5.50
CA GLY A 10 3.11 5.16 -4.53
C GLY A 10 2.96 3.69 -4.90
N LEU A 11 1.75 3.23 -5.20
CA LEU A 11 1.49 1.84 -5.62
C LEU A 11 2.15 1.52 -6.97
N GLY A 12 2.18 2.49 -7.89
CA GLY A 12 2.91 2.36 -9.15
C GLY A 12 4.42 2.20 -8.94
N LEU A 13 5.01 2.97 -8.02
CA LEU A 13 6.42 2.85 -7.65
C LEU A 13 6.74 1.48 -7.05
N GLU A 14 5.86 0.92 -6.22
CA GLU A 14 6.03 -0.43 -5.68
C GLU A 14 6.02 -1.50 -6.78
N ILE A 15 5.07 -1.44 -7.73
CA ILE A 15 5.00 -2.37 -8.87
C ILE A 15 6.28 -2.29 -9.73
N VAL A 16 6.77 -1.08 -10.00
CA VAL A 16 8.01 -0.86 -10.75
C VAL A 16 9.21 -1.40 -9.97
N ALA A 17 9.28 -1.17 -8.67
CA ALA A 17 10.38 -1.66 -7.85
C ALA A 17 10.43 -3.19 -7.79
N ILE A 18 9.28 -3.84 -7.65
CA ILE A 18 9.14 -5.31 -7.71
C ILE A 18 9.58 -5.83 -9.09
N SER A 19 9.17 -5.18 -10.17
CA SER A 19 9.58 -5.56 -11.53
C SER A 19 11.09 -5.42 -11.74
N LEU A 20 11.72 -4.39 -11.17
CA LEU A 20 13.16 -4.18 -11.23
C LEU A 20 13.93 -5.23 -10.43
N LEU A 21 13.43 -5.62 -9.25
CA LEU A 21 13.99 -6.73 -8.48
C LEU A 21 13.97 -8.04 -9.28
N ASN A 22 12.94 -8.27 -10.10
CA ASN A 22 12.81 -9.48 -10.91
C ASN A 22 13.83 -9.56 -12.06
N THR A 23 14.44 -8.43 -12.41
CA THR A 23 15.41 -8.33 -13.51
C THR A 23 16.86 -8.33 -13.03
N ASP A 24 17.11 -8.43 -11.71
CA ASP A 24 18.43 -8.35 -11.08
C ASP A 24 19.24 -7.07 -11.38
N ILE A 25 18.63 -6.04 -11.99
CA ILE A 25 19.34 -4.88 -12.51
C ILE A 25 19.88 -3.97 -11.39
N SER A 26 19.15 -3.80 -10.28
CA SER A 26 19.64 -3.00 -9.14
C SER A 26 18.77 -3.13 -7.87
N ILE A 27 19.33 -3.79 -6.84
CA ILE A 27 18.72 -3.86 -5.50
C ILE A 27 18.67 -2.45 -4.85
N GLY A 28 19.69 -1.63 -5.08
CA GLY A 28 19.78 -0.28 -4.51
C GLY A 28 18.66 0.64 -5.01
N ILE A 29 18.43 0.68 -6.32
CA ILE A 29 17.35 1.50 -6.90
C ILE A 29 15.98 0.98 -6.44
N SER A 30 15.79 -0.35 -6.45
CA SER A 30 14.52 -0.95 -6.08
C SER A 30 14.14 -0.71 -4.61
N SER A 31 15.12 -0.78 -3.70
CA SER A 31 14.88 -0.49 -2.28
C SER A 31 14.50 0.98 -2.02
N VAL A 32 15.13 1.92 -2.72
CA VAL A 32 14.75 3.34 -2.67
C VAL A 32 13.34 3.56 -3.20
N LEU A 33 12.99 2.93 -4.32
CA LEU A 33 11.64 3.03 -4.91
C LEU A 33 10.56 2.44 -3.99
N LEU A 34 10.82 1.29 -3.36
CA LEU A 34 9.92 0.71 -2.35
C LEU A 34 9.73 1.65 -1.15
N GLY A 35 10.83 2.21 -0.62
CA GLY A 35 10.77 3.15 0.49
C GLY A 35 9.97 4.42 0.17
N LEU A 36 10.15 4.97 -1.04
CA LEU A 36 9.37 6.12 -1.52
C LEU A 36 7.90 5.77 -1.74
N GLY A 37 7.62 4.60 -2.32
CA GLY A 37 6.25 4.10 -2.53
C GLY A 37 5.47 4.03 -1.23
N LEU A 38 6.01 3.30 -0.25
CA LEU A 38 5.44 3.19 1.10
C LEU A 38 5.33 4.57 1.78
N GLY A 39 6.36 5.41 1.64
CA GLY A 39 6.40 6.76 2.19
C GLY A 39 5.32 7.70 1.65
N PHE A 40 4.82 7.48 0.43
CA PHE A 40 3.66 8.21 -0.11
C PHE A 40 2.33 7.57 0.30
N ILE A 41 2.26 6.25 0.37
CA ILE A 41 1.02 5.50 0.65
C ILE A 41 0.57 5.71 2.10
N LEU A 42 1.42 5.40 3.09
CA LEU A 42 1.05 5.38 4.51
C LEU A 42 0.46 6.71 5.02
N PRO A 43 1.11 7.88 4.82
CA PRO A 43 0.56 9.13 5.32
C PRO A 43 -0.74 9.53 4.63
N GLU A 44 -0.90 9.22 3.34
CA GLU A 44 -2.12 9.55 2.59
C GLU A 44 -3.30 8.66 3.01
N PHE A 45 -3.06 7.38 3.30
CA PHE A 45 -4.08 6.51 3.91
C PHE A 45 -4.46 6.99 5.31
N LEU A 46 -3.49 7.39 6.15
CA LEU A 46 -3.76 7.96 7.47
C LEU A 46 -4.66 9.20 7.35
N VAL A 47 -4.34 10.13 6.44
CA VAL A 47 -5.17 11.31 6.19
C VAL A 47 -6.59 10.92 5.72
N MET A 48 -6.72 9.87 4.91
CA MET A 48 -8.01 9.35 4.48
C MET A 48 -8.86 8.86 5.65
N PHE A 49 -8.28 8.07 6.57
CA PHE A 49 -8.94 7.59 7.80
C PHE A 49 -9.34 8.76 8.71
N VAL A 50 -8.48 9.76 8.87
CA VAL A 50 -8.79 10.95 9.68
C VAL A 50 -9.93 11.78 9.07
N LYS A 51 -10.00 11.88 7.74
CA LYS A 51 -11.07 12.62 7.04
C LYS A 51 -12.41 11.87 6.99
N LEU A 52 -12.38 10.54 7.10
CA LEU A 52 -13.57 9.71 7.23
C LEU A 52 -14.14 9.70 8.65
N SER A 53 -13.33 10.00 9.67
CA SER A 53 -13.76 9.96 11.06
C SER A 53 -14.30 11.30 11.58
N HIS A 54 -15.24 11.21 12.52
CA HIS A 54 -15.69 12.37 13.29
C HIS A 54 -14.64 12.81 14.32
N HIS A 55 -14.80 14.02 14.86
CA HIS A 55 -13.83 14.63 15.79
C HIS A 55 -13.47 13.72 16.98
N CYS A 56 -14.46 13.05 17.59
CA CYS A 56 -14.24 12.16 18.73
C CYS A 56 -13.67 10.79 18.36
N GLN A 57 -13.62 10.44 17.06
CA GLN A 57 -13.19 9.13 16.56
C GLN A 57 -11.80 9.16 15.90
N ARG A 58 -11.11 10.31 15.94
CA ARG A 58 -9.78 10.45 15.33
C ARG A 58 -8.73 9.52 15.96
N GLY A 59 -8.79 9.33 17.28
CA GLY A 59 -7.93 8.36 17.96
C GLY A 59 -8.17 6.95 17.44
N THR A 60 -9.43 6.53 17.33
CA THR A 60 -9.83 5.22 16.79
C THR A 60 -9.46 5.06 15.32
N ALA A 61 -9.57 6.11 14.51
CA ALA A 61 -9.16 6.07 13.10
C ALA A 61 -7.65 5.83 12.95
N ASN A 62 -6.84 6.48 13.79
CA ASN A 62 -5.38 6.30 13.80
C ASN A 62 -4.99 4.88 14.24
N THR A 63 -5.61 4.36 15.32
CA THR A 63 -5.33 2.99 15.76
C THR A 63 -5.80 1.95 14.75
N THR A 64 -6.94 2.17 14.09
CA THR A 64 -7.43 1.29 13.01
C THR A 64 -6.45 1.26 11.83
N HIS A 65 -5.93 2.42 11.43
CA HIS A 65 -4.90 2.50 10.38
C HIS A 65 -3.62 1.74 10.77
N LEU A 66 -3.14 1.92 12.01
CA LEU A 66 -1.95 1.22 12.51
C LEU A 66 -2.19 -0.30 12.56
N LEU A 67 -3.30 -0.75 13.14
CA LEU A 67 -3.68 -2.17 13.19
C LEU A 67 -3.80 -2.78 11.80
N ALA A 68 -4.43 -2.08 10.85
CA ALA A 68 -4.54 -2.57 9.47
C ALA A 68 -3.16 -2.70 8.81
N THR A 69 -2.24 -1.78 9.08
CA THR A 69 -0.86 -1.83 8.59
C THR A 69 -0.11 -3.02 9.19
N GLU A 70 -0.20 -3.24 10.51
CA GLU A 70 0.43 -4.37 11.20
C GLU A 70 -0.12 -5.72 10.74
N ILE A 71 -1.44 -5.82 10.51
CA ILE A 71 -2.08 -7.02 9.95
C ILE A 71 -1.58 -7.26 8.51
N GLY A 72 -1.45 -6.22 7.70
CA GLY A 72 -0.93 -6.33 6.34
C GLY A 72 0.52 -6.83 6.31
N ILE A 73 1.39 -6.25 7.13
CA ILE A 73 2.80 -6.65 7.24
C ILE A 73 2.91 -8.10 7.73
N SER A 74 2.19 -8.46 8.79
CA SER A 74 2.22 -9.82 9.33
C SER A 74 1.70 -10.87 8.33
N LEU A 75 0.65 -10.56 7.58
CA LEU A 75 0.14 -11.44 6.53
C LEU A 75 1.14 -11.59 5.37
N GLY A 76 1.82 -10.51 4.99
CA GLY A 76 2.88 -10.54 3.99
C GLY A 76 4.05 -11.44 4.40
N ILE A 77 4.53 -11.30 5.65
CA ILE A 77 5.60 -12.14 6.20
C ILE A 77 5.14 -13.62 6.28
N ALA A 78 3.93 -13.89 6.76
CA ALA A 78 3.40 -15.25 6.83
C ALA A 78 3.32 -15.91 5.44
N THR A 79 2.88 -15.16 4.43
CA THR A 79 2.81 -15.62 3.03
C THR A 79 4.21 -15.91 2.48
N ALA A 80 5.19 -15.04 2.76
CA ALA A 80 6.59 -15.25 2.39
C ALA A 80 7.17 -16.53 3.00
N CYS A 81 6.91 -16.80 4.28
CA CYS A 81 7.34 -18.02 4.96
C CYS A 81 6.67 -19.28 4.37
N TYR A 82 5.39 -19.19 3.98
CA TYR A 82 4.67 -20.31 3.39
C TYR A 82 5.17 -20.68 1.99
N MET A 83 5.67 -19.69 1.23
CA MET A 83 6.22 -19.90 -0.12
C MET A 83 7.67 -20.43 -0.13
N GLU A 84 8.16 -20.95 0.99
CA GLU A 84 9.50 -21.54 1.14
C GLU A 84 10.66 -20.62 0.71
N LEU A 85 10.46 -19.30 0.77
CA LEU A 85 11.44 -18.30 0.31
C LEU A 85 11.83 -18.42 -1.17
N ASP A 86 10.96 -19.00 -2.01
CA ASP A 86 11.11 -18.99 -3.46
C ASP A 86 10.90 -17.54 -3.98
N THR A 87 12.01 -16.82 -4.15
CA THR A 87 12.04 -15.40 -4.46
C THR A 87 11.22 -15.05 -5.70
N ASP A 88 11.29 -15.86 -6.75
CA ASP A 88 10.59 -15.60 -8.01
C ASP A 88 9.07 -15.69 -7.82
N LYS A 89 8.61 -16.73 -7.10
CA LYS A 89 7.19 -16.89 -6.77
C LYS A 89 6.69 -15.79 -5.84
N MET A 90 7.49 -15.40 -4.86
CA MET A 90 7.16 -14.33 -3.91
C MET A 90 7.00 -13.00 -4.63
N LEU A 91 7.93 -12.68 -5.54
CA LEU A 91 7.93 -11.43 -6.28
C LEU A 91 6.78 -11.35 -7.28
N HIS A 92 6.51 -12.46 -7.99
CA HIS A 92 5.36 -12.55 -8.88
C HIS A 92 4.03 -12.41 -8.12
N THR A 93 3.91 -13.06 -6.96
CA THR A 93 2.73 -12.93 -6.08
C THR A 93 2.58 -11.48 -5.59
N GLY A 94 3.67 -10.86 -5.14
CA GLY A 94 3.69 -9.47 -4.71
C GLY A 94 3.23 -8.51 -5.82
N GLN A 95 3.68 -8.74 -7.05
CA GLN A 95 3.27 -7.94 -8.21
C GLN A 95 1.76 -8.06 -8.51
N ILE A 96 1.22 -9.29 -8.42
CA ILE A 96 -0.22 -9.53 -8.60
C ILE A 96 -1.01 -8.82 -7.50
N VAL A 97 -0.63 -8.99 -6.24
CA VAL A 97 -1.31 -8.37 -5.09
C VAL A 97 -1.27 -6.84 -5.18
N ALA A 98 -0.11 -6.24 -5.51
CA ALA A 98 0.02 -4.80 -5.70
C ALA A 98 -0.86 -4.27 -6.85
N SER A 99 -0.95 -5.02 -7.95
CA SER A 99 -1.81 -4.68 -9.09
C SER A 99 -3.30 -4.73 -8.72
N ILE A 100 -3.72 -5.76 -7.99
CA ILE A 100 -5.09 -5.86 -7.46
C ILE A 100 -5.38 -4.72 -6.48
N ALA A 101 -4.44 -4.39 -5.59
CA ALA A 101 -4.58 -3.30 -4.64
C ALA A 101 -4.75 -1.94 -5.35
N LEU A 102 -3.99 -1.69 -6.42
CA LEU A 102 -4.13 -0.48 -7.24
C LEU A 102 -5.53 -0.37 -7.88
N LEU A 103 -6.02 -1.46 -8.49
CA LEU A 103 -7.35 -1.49 -9.09
C LEU A 103 -8.44 -1.32 -8.03
N PHE A 104 -8.35 -2.04 -6.92
CA PHE A 104 -9.27 -1.95 -5.81
C PHE A 104 -9.32 -0.53 -5.23
N PHE A 105 -8.16 0.10 -5.07
CA PHE A 105 -8.06 1.47 -4.58
C PHE A 105 -8.74 2.47 -5.53
N ALA A 106 -8.42 2.40 -6.82
CA ALA A 106 -8.90 3.35 -7.82
C ALA A 106 -10.43 3.20 -8.06
N LEU A 107 -10.92 1.97 -8.12
CA LEU A 107 -12.31 1.68 -8.50
C LEU A 107 -13.27 1.68 -7.31
N ILE A 108 -12.81 1.32 -6.11
CA ILE A 108 -13.70 1.11 -4.95
C ILE A 108 -13.35 2.06 -3.81
N THR A 109 -12.11 2.00 -3.31
CA THR A 109 -11.73 2.75 -2.09
C THR A 109 -11.82 4.25 -2.28
N TYR A 110 -11.29 4.79 -3.37
CA TYR A 110 -11.28 6.24 -3.58
C TYR A 110 -12.68 6.81 -3.85
N PRO A 111 -13.52 6.22 -4.72
CA PRO A 111 -14.90 6.67 -4.90
C PRO A 111 -15.70 6.61 -3.59
N TYR A 112 -15.52 5.54 -2.81
CA TYR A 112 -16.14 5.42 -1.48
C TYR A 112 -15.70 6.56 -0.55
N TYR A 113 -14.39 6.82 -0.47
CA TYR A 113 -13.83 7.89 0.33
C TYR A 113 -14.42 9.26 -0.02
N ILE A 114 -14.48 9.60 -1.32
CA ILE A 114 -15.04 10.89 -1.75
C ILE A 114 -16.52 11.02 -1.39
N LYS A 115 -17.29 9.93 -1.48
CA LYS A 115 -18.72 9.91 -1.15
C LYS A 115 -18.99 10.01 0.37
N LYS A 116 -18.09 9.49 1.20
CA LYS A 116 -18.33 9.28 2.64
C LYS A 116 -17.46 10.13 3.58
N LYS A 117 -16.45 10.85 3.06
CA LYS A 117 -15.63 11.72 3.90
C LYS A 117 -16.49 12.74 4.64
N VAL A 118 -16.14 12.97 5.90
CA VAL A 118 -16.83 13.93 6.77
C VAL A 118 -16.24 15.34 6.58
N ARG A 119 -14.96 15.43 6.17
CA ARG A 119 -14.25 16.69 5.81
C ARG A 119 -13.41 16.51 4.54
#